data_AF-A0A2P9GU99-F1
#
_entry.id   AF-A0A2P9GU99-F1
#
_cell.length_a   1.000
_cell.length_b   1.000
_cell.length_c   1.000
_cell.angle_alpha   90.00
_cell.angle_beta   90.00
_cell.angle_gamma   90.00
#
_symmetry.space_group_name_H-M   'P 1'
#
loop_
_entity.id
_entity.type
_entity.pdbx_description
1 polymer ?
#
loop_
_entity_poly.entity_id
_entity_poly.type
_entity_poly.pdbx_seq_one_letter_code
_entity_poly.pdbx_strand_id
1 'polypeptide(L)' 'MKNVKSAFELAGVQRVRGRRILLVDDVFTTGTTLSECARVLKRKGGASEVYAVTVTRALPG' A
#
# COMPACT_ATOMS: atom_id res chain seq x y z
N MET A 1 -17.37 5.62 8.37
CA MET A 1 -16.09 5.20 7.76
C MET A 1 -14.96 5.64 8.69
N LYS A 2 -14.24 4.69 9.33
CA LYS A 2 -13.05 5.02 10.13
C LYS A 2 -11.90 5.29 9.15
N ASN A 3 -11.29 6.47 9.26
CA ASN A 3 -10.19 6.87 8.40
C ASN A 3 -8.99 5.94 8.66
N VAL A 4 -8.51 5.21 7.64
CA VAL A 4 -7.40 4.25 7.76
C VAL A 4 -6.03 4.96 7.78
N LYS A 5 -6.02 6.29 7.74
CA LYS A 5 -4.81 7.10 7.95
C LYS A 5 -4.11 6.68 9.25
N SER A 6 -2.83 6.37 9.12
CA SER A 6 -1.95 5.94 10.22
C SER A 6 -2.22 4.54 10.79
N ALA A 7 -3.02 3.70 10.14
CA ALA A 7 -3.21 2.32 10.56
C ALA A 7 -2.00 1.41 10.27
N PHE A 8 -1.06 1.84 9.41
CA PHE A 8 0.05 1.03 8.94
C PHE A 8 1.42 1.56 9.41
N GLU A 9 2.31 0.63 9.78
CA GLU A 9 3.68 0.88 10.16
C GLU A 9 4.64 -0.12 9.48
N LEU A 10 5.91 0.27 9.36
CA LEU A 10 6.94 -0.48 8.67
C LEU A 10 7.88 -1.15 9.68
N ALA A 11 7.87 -2.49 9.71
CA ALA A 11 8.87 -3.26 10.43
C ALA A 11 10.14 -3.42 9.56
N GLY A 12 11.18 -2.63 9.85
CA GLY A 12 12.51 -2.77 9.23
C GLY A 12 12.68 -2.05 7.90
N VAL A 13 12.92 -0.74 7.95
CA VAL A 13 13.13 0.16 6.80
C VAL A 13 14.20 -0.34 5.82
N GLN A 14 15.26 -0.99 6.31
CA GLN A 14 16.37 -1.48 5.47
C GLN A 14 15.93 -2.52 4.44
N ARG A 15 14.81 -3.23 4.69
CA ARG A 15 14.27 -4.23 3.75
C ARG A 15 13.52 -3.59 2.57
N VAL A 16 13.21 -2.30 2.65
CA VAL A 16 12.38 -1.57 1.69
C VAL A 16 13.18 -0.54 0.89
N ARG A 17 14.18 0.08 1.51
CA ARG A 17 14.94 1.19 0.91
C ARG A 17 15.49 0.83 -0.47
N GLY A 18 15.19 1.66 -1.47
CA GLY A 18 15.64 1.51 -2.85
C GLY A 18 14.95 0.40 -3.65
N ARG A 19 14.05 -0.38 -3.05
CA ARG A 19 13.40 -1.52 -3.72
C ARG A 19 12.13 -1.12 -4.48
N ARG A 20 11.85 -1.87 -5.53
CA ARG A 20 10.56 -1.90 -6.21
C ARG A 20 9.67 -2.92 -5.50
N ILE A 21 8.46 -2.51 -5.11
CA ILE A 21 7.56 -3.35 -4.32
C ILE A 21 6.22 -3.50 -5.03
N LEU A 22 5.73 -4.73 -5.10
CA LEU A 22 4.37 -5.06 -5.52
C LEU A 22 3.52 -5.38 -4.30
N LEU A 23 2.50 -4.58 -4.05
CA LEU A 23 1.43 -4.90 -3.10
C LEU A 23 0.43 -5.83 -3.77
N VAL A 24 0.02 -6.87 -3.06
CA VAL A 24 -0.97 -7.85 -3.53
C VAL A 24 -2.11 -7.85 -2.54
N ASP A 25 -3.34 -7.76 -3.04
CA ASP A 25 -4.57 -7.85 -2.26
C ASP A 25 -5.62 -8.63 -3.07
N ASP A 26 -6.71 -9.07 -2.44
CA ASP A 26 -7.78 -9.79 -3.14
C ASP A 26 -8.72 -8.82 -3.89
N VAL A 27 -9.18 -7.75 -3.24
CA VAL A 27 -10.17 -6.81 -3.77
C VAL A 27 -9.76 -5.35 -3.61
N PHE A 28 -9.78 -4.62 -4.73
CA PHE A 28 -9.69 -3.16 -4.74
C PHE A 28 -11.09 -2.56 -4.59
N THR A 29 -11.40 -2.01 -3.41
CA THR A 29 -12.64 -1.22 -3.21
C THR A 29 -12.37 0.27 -3.40
N THR A 30 -12.26 1.05 -2.32
CA THR A 30 -11.91 2.48 -2.38
C THR A 30 -10.41 2.72 -2.59
N GLY A 31 -9.60 1.66 -2.53
CA GLY A 31 -8.15 1.74 -2.61
C GLY A 31 -7.46 2.31 -1.36
N THR A 32 -8.19 2.55 -0.27
CA THR A 32 -7.62 3.20 0.93
C THR A 32 -6.53 2.35 1.58
N THR A 33 -6.73 1.05 1.71
CA THR A 33 -5.75 0.10 2.26
C THR A 33 -4.44 0.14 1.46
N LEU A 34 -4.51 -0.13 0.15
CA LEU A 34 -3.34 -0.15 -0.73
C LEU A 34 -2.63 1.21 -0.81
N SER A 35 -3.38 2.31 -0.83
CA SER A 35 -2.82 3.67 -0.85
C SER A 35 -2.05 4.01 0.42
N GLU A 36 -2.58 3.64 1.59
CA GLU A 36 -1.90 3.88 2.86
C GLU A 36 -0.64 3.00 3.01
N CYS A 37 -0.71 1.72 2.60
CA CYS A 37 0.47 0.85 2.52
C CYS A 37 1.55 1.44 1.60
N ALA A 38 1.17 1.86 0.38
CA ALA A 38 2.09 2.46 -0.57
C ALA A 38 2.71 3.76 -0.02
N ARG A 39 1.92 4.60 0.66
CA ARG A 39 2.39 5.81 1.32
C ARG A 39 3.45 5.50 2.38
N VAL A 40 3.23 4.49 3.21
CA VAL A 40 4.18 4.06 4.25
C VAL A 40 5.46 3.52 3.61
N LEU A 41 5.36 2.64 2.61
CA LEU A 41 6.51 2.08 1.88
C LEU A 41 7.36 3.14 1.18
N LYS A 42 6.73 4.12 0.54
CA LYS A 42 7.43 5.24 -0.11
C LYS A 42 8.03 6.19 0.92
N ARG A 43 7.22 6.74 1.82
CA ARG A 43 7.63 7.85 2.70
C ARG A 43 8.49 7.43 3.88
N LYS A 44 8.16 6.32 4.54
CA LYS A 44 8.93 5.79 5.68
C LYS A 44 9.98 4.78 5.24
N GLY A 45 9.67 3.99 4.21
CA GLY A 45 10.54 2.91 3.74
C GLY A 45 11.58 3.31 2.69
N GLY A 46 11.36 4.39 1.93
CA GLY A 46 12.25 4.80 0.84
C GLY A 46 12.21 3.85 -0.36
N ALA A 47 11.07 3.20 -0.64
CA ALA A 47 10.90 2.37 -1.84
C ALA A 47 11.09 3.21 -3.12
N SER A 48 11.79 2.66 -4.11
CA SER A 48 12.00 3.32 -5.41
C SER A 48 10.72 3.34 -6.22
N GLU A 49 9.96 2.24 -6.23
CA GLU A 49 8.67 2.10 -6.91
C GLU A 49 7.71 1.28 -6.05
N VAL A 50 6.41 1.58 -6.14
CA VAL A 50 5.36 0.78 -5.50
C VAL A 50 4.22 0.61 -6.49
N TYR A 51 3.87 -0.65 -6.76
CA TYR A 51 2.76 -1.07 -7.59
C TYR A 51 1.73 -1.81 -6.72
N ALA A 52 0.51 -1.93 -7.22
CA ALA A 52 -0.51 -2.74 -6.59
C ALA A 52 -1.20 -3.61 -7.64
N VAL A 53 -1.49 -4.86 -7.28
CA VAL A 53 -2.31 -5.78 -8.06
C VAL A 53 -3.38 -6.37 -7.16
N THR A 54 -4.59 -6.48 -7.71
CA THR A 54 -5.73 -7.12 -7.05
C THR A 54 -6.41 -8.08 -8.00
N VAL A 55 -7.03 -9.13 -7.46
CA VAL A 55 -7.80 -10.09 -8.28
C VAL A 55 -9.09 -9.44 -8.79
N THR A 56 -9.75 -8.66 -7.95
CA THR A 56 -11.03 -8.03 -8.27
C THR A 56 -11.00 -6.54 -7.97
N ARG A 57 -11.81 -5.74 -8.70
CA ARG A 57 -12.10 -4.35 -8.37
C ARG A 57 -13.60 -4.18 -8.15
N ALA A 58 -14.00 -3.70 -6.98
CA ALA A 58 -15.37 -3.30 -6.74
C ALA A 58 -15.64 -1.96 -7.43
N LEU A 59 -16.72 -1.90 -8.20
CA LEU A 59 -17.19 -0.67 -8.83
C LEU A 59 -18.15 0.06 -7.88
N PRO A 60 -18.15 1.41 -7.87
CA PRO A 60 -19.22 2.15 -7.24
C PRO A 60 -20.55 1.77 -7.90
N GLY A 61 -21.58 1.54 -7.08
CA GLY A 61 -22.95 1.39 -7.53
C GLY A 61 -23.61 2.73 -7.83
#